data_AF-A0A5B1AWV2-F1
#
_entry.id   AF-A0A5B1AWV2-F1
#
_cell.length_a   1.000
_cell.length_b   1.000
_cell.length_c   1.000
_cell.angle_alpha   90.00
_cell.angle_beta   90.00
_cell.angle_gamma   90.00
#
_symmetry.space_group_name_H-M   'P 1'
#
loop_
_entity.id
_entity.type
_entity.pdbx_description
1 polymer ?
#
loop_
_entity_poly.entity_id
_entity_poly.type
_entity_poly.pdbx_seq_one_letter_code
_entity_poly.pdbx_strand_id
1 'polypeptide(L)'
;MRNIEKLIKEIIPPPTREEREGFTNDKIIAGLNKEEFLAVEKRLIQELEENDDLLIGQTLVEMKSENALPVLSRRLMKKDSHFEKITWAALINDLKKGDSEMEKIAFEEFEKLEFIYAVQGCIFMDLIKFDSPRINKRIEKFVDHKYDLVAIHAKKVLNYKGYADSYDESEYKKWWEIWK
;
A
#
# COMPACT_ATOMS: atom_id res chain seq x y z
N MET A 1 -11.82 -28.33 6.00
CA MET A 1 -10.69 -27.59 5.42
C MET A 1 -10.99 -27.35 3.95
N ARG A 2 -11.01 -26.09 3.50
CA ARG A 2 -11.18 -25.76 2.07
C ARG A 2 -9.94 -26.17 1.27
N ASN A 3 -10.09 -26.24 -0.06
CA ASN A 3 -8.97 -26.46 -0.96
C ASN A 3 -8.07 -25.21 -0.99
N ILE A 4 -6.79 -25.35 -0.64
CA ILE A 4 -5.85 -24.23 -0.52
C ILE A 4 -5.62 -23.51 -1.85
N GLU A 5 -5.45 -24.23 -2.95
CA GLU A 5 -5.24 -23.59 -4.27
C GLU A 5 -6.46 -22.78 -4.73
N LYS A 6 -7.67 -23.24 -4.36
CA LYS A 6 -8.89 -22.46 -4.61
C LYS A 6 -8.91 -21.20 -3.74
N LEU A 7 -8.58 -21.34 -2.45
CA LEU A 7 -8.48 -20.23 -1.50
C LEU A 7 -7.48 -19.17 -1.96
N ILE A 8 -6.30 -19.57 -2.44
CA ILE A 8 -5.28 -18.63 -2.93
C ILE A 8 -5.80 -17.82 -4.11
N LYS A 9 -6.50 -18.45 -5.06
CA LYS A 9 -7.11 -17.73 -6.20
C LYS A 9 -8.24 -16.78 -5.80
N GLU A 10 -8.96 -17.09 -4.71
CA GLU A 10 -9.98 -16.20 -4.16
C GLU A 10 -9.34 -15.01 -3.42
N ILE A 11 -8.19 -15.21 -2.76
CA ILE A 11 -7.47 -14.17 -2.00
C ILE A 11 -6.65 -13.26 -2.92
N ILE A 12 -6.01 -13.85 -3.92
CA ILE A 12 -5.15 -13.19 -4.91
C ILE A 12 -5.73 -13.48 -6.30
N PRO A 13 -6.72 -12.70 -6.76
CA PRO A 13 -7.25 -12.82 -8.11
C PRO A 13 -6.18 -12.45 -9.15
N PRO A 14 -6.36 -12.77 -10.45
CA PRO A 14 -5.40 -12.45 -11.49
C PRO A 14 -4.97 -10.97 -11.52
N PRO A 15 -3.73 -10.64 -11.94
CA PRO A 15 -3.20 -9.27 -11.97
C PRO A 15 -3.74 -8.45 -13.15
N THR A 16 -5.06 -8.46 -13.32
CA THR A 16 -5.76 -7.62 -14.31
C THR A 16 -6.56 -6.54 -13.60
N ARG A 17 -6.82 -5.45 -14.32
CA ARG A 17 -7.63 -4.35 -13.79
C ARG A 17 -9.03 -4.82 -13.46
N GLU A 18 -9.64 -5.59 -14.35
CA GLU A 18 -11.02 -6.08 -14.26
C GLU A 18 -11.25 -6.92 -13.00
N GLU A 19 -10.25 -7.72 -12.61
CA GLU A 19 -10.33 -8.62 -11.46
C GLU A 19 -9.96 -7.93 -10.14
N ARG A 20 -9.16 -6.85 -10.17
CA ARG A 20 -8.61 -6.22 -8.96
C ARG A 20 -9.18 -4.83 -8.64
N GLU A 21 -9.84 -4.16 -9.58
CA GLU A 21 -10.41 -2.84 -9.33
C GLU A 21 -11.55 -2.92 -8.30
N GLY A 22 -11.32 -2.34 -7.12
CA GLY A 22 -12.27 -2.40 -6.00
C GLY A 22 -12.31 -3.73 -5.25
N PHE A 23 -11.39 -4.65 -5.55
CA PHE A 23 -11.29 -5.93 -4.84
C PHE A 23 -10.72 -5.73 -3.43
N THR A 24 -11.26 -6.49 -2.48
CA THR A 24 -10.75 -6.63 -1.10
C THR A 24 -10.86 -8.09 -0.69
N ASN A 25 -9.87 -8.60 0.04
CA ASN A 25 -9.87 -9.98 0.54
C ASN A 25 -10.11 -10.08 2.06
N ASP A 26 -10.40 -8.95 2.72
CA ASP A 26 -10.58 -8.84 4.18
C ASP A 26 -11.58 -9.88 4.73
N LYS A 27 -12.73 -10.03 4.06
CA LYS A 27 -13.76 -11.01 4.47
C LYS A 27 -13.29 -12.45 4.36
N ILE A 28 -12.44 -12.75 3.37
CA ILE A 28 -11.90 -14.08 3.15
C ILE A 28 -10.87 -14.39 4.23
N ILE A 29 -9.96 -13.45 4.50
CA ILE A 29 -8.92 -13.54 5.54
C ILE A 29 -9.56 -13.70 6.92
N ALA A 30 -10.54 -12.87 7.26
CA ALA A 30 -11.25 -12.92 8.55
C ALA A 30 -12.00 -14.25 8.76
N GLY A 31 -12.34 -14.96 7.67
CA GLY A 31 -13.00 -16.26 7.71
C GLY A 31 -12.06 -17.47 7.68
N LEU A 32 -10.74 -17.29 7.70
CA LEU A 32 -9.79 -18.42 7.74
C LEU A 32 -9.76 -19.03 9.14
N ASN A 33 -9.81 -20.37 9.21
CA ASN A 33 -9.44 -21.05 10.45
C ASN A 33 -7.90 -21.11 10.60
N LYS A 34 -7.41 -21.55 11.75
CA LYS A 34 -5.97 -21.59 12.05
C LYS A 34 -5.14 -22.40 11.05
N GLU A 35 -5.63 -23.56 10.60
CA GLU A 35 -4.91 -24.41 9.65
C GLU A 35 -4.87 -23.78 8.26
N GLU A 36 -5.99 -23.22 7.81
CA GLU A 36 -6.11 -22.51 6.55
C GLU A 36 -5.23 -21.26 6.54
N PHE A 37 -5.23 -20.50 7.64
CA PHE A 37 -4.39 -19.31 7.81
C PHE A 37 -2.91 -19.64 7.60
N LEU A 38 -2.39 -20.66 8.30
CA LEU A 38 -0.98 -21.06 8.19
C LEU A 38 -0.64 -21.59 6.80
N ALA A 39 -1.56 -22.34 6.18
CA ALA A 39 -1.36 -22.87 4.83
C ALA A 39 -1.35 -21.75 3.77
N VAL A 40 -2.26 -20.78 3.88
CA VAL A 40 -2.35 -19.60 3.01
C VAL A 40 -1.10 -18.74 3.17
N GLU A 41 -0.73 -18.39 4.41
CA GLU A 41 0.45 -17.60 4.73
C GLU A 41 1.70 -18.19 4.06
N LYS A 42 1.95 -19.48 4.28
CA LYS A 42 3.10 -20.19 3.70
C LYS A 42 3.08 -20.12 2.17
N ARG A 43 1.93 -20.36 1.55
CA ARG A 43 1.79 -20.40 0.09
C ARG A 43 1.98 -19.03 -0.54
N LEU A 44 1.46 -17.96 0.08
CA LEU A 44 1.64 -16.57 -0.34
C LEU A 44 3.10 -16.13 -0.21
N ILE A 45 3.79 -16.50 0.88
CA ILE A 45 5.23 -16.21 1.03
C ILE A 45 6.03 -16.86 -0.11
N GLN A 46 5.75 -18.12 -0.44
CA GLN A 46 6.40 -18.83 -1.55
C GLN A 46 6.13 -18.14 -2.90
N GLU A 47 4.88 -17.75 -3.15
CA GLU A 47 4.50 -17.05 -4.38
C GLU A 47 5.23 -15.71 -4.51
N LEU A 48 5.36 -14.97 -3.40
CA LEU A 48 6.12 -13.72 -3.33
C LEU A 48 7.63 -13.92 -3.46
N GLU A 49 8.18 -15.12 -3.34
CA GLU A 49 9.59 -15.39 -3.67
C GLU A 49 9.83 -15.45 -5.17
N GLU A 50 8.78 -15.75 -5.95
CA GLU A 50 8.86 -15.93 -7.40
C GLU A 50 8.39 -14.67 -8.16
N ASN A 51 7.31 -14.04 -7.71
CA ASN A 51 6.78 -12.79 -8.30
C ASN A 51 6.76 -11.62 -7.30
N ASP A 52 6.64 -10.41 -7.81
CA ASP A 52 6.63 -9.16 -7.04
C ASP A 52 5.23 -8.53 -6.92
N ASP A 53 4.21 -9.39 -6.84
CA ASP A 53 2.82 -8.96 -6.74
C ASP A 53 2.56 -8.21 -5.43
N LEU A 54 2.23 -6.92 -5.56
CA LEU A 54 1.97 -6.04 -4.43
C LEU A 54 0.77 -6.49 -3.60
N LEU A 55 -0.26 -7.08 -4.22
CA LEU A 55 -1.45 -7.56 -3.50
C LEU A 55 -1.09 -8.68 -2.53
N ILE A 56 -0.12 -9.54 -2.90
CA ILE A 56 0.39 -10.58 -2.01
C ILE A 56 1.09 -9.95 -0.80
N GLY A 57 1.94 -8.95 -1.03
CA GLY A 57 2.60 -8.20 0.05
C GLY A 57 1.60 -7.56 1.01
N GLN A 58 0.60 -6.85 0.48
CA GLN A 58 -0.48 -6.22 1.25
C GLN A 58 -1.29 -7.25 2.06
N THR A 59 -1.63 -8.37 1.44
CA THR A 59 -2.35 -9.47 2.09
C THR A 59 -1.56 -10.05 3.27
N LEU A 60 -0.25 -10.25 3.12
CA LEU A 60 0.61 -10.73 4.21
C LEU A 60 0.69 -9.74 5.38
N VAL A 61 0.66 -8.43 5.10
CA VAL A 61 0.57 -7.38 6.13
C VAL A 61 -0.76 -7.44 6.86
N GLU A 62 -1.89 -7.56 6.14
CA GLU A 62 -3.23 -7.68 6.74
C GLU A 62 -3.34 -8.92 7.62
N MET A 63 -2.75 -10.03 7.18
CA MET A 63 -2.61 -11.25 7.98
C MET A 63 -1.66 -11.10 9.18
N LYS A 64 -0.92 -9.99 9.30
CA LYS A 64 0.11 -9.77 10.34
C LYS A 64 1.21 -10.84 10.33
N SER A 65 1.61 -11.29 9.13
CA SER A 65 2.62 -12.32 8.94
C SER A 65 4.03 -11.78 9.19
N GLU A 66 4.55 -11.94 10.42
CA GLU A 66 5.96 -11.65 10.71
C GLU A 66 6.91 -12.56 9.91
N ASN A 67 6.46 -13.77 9.56
CA ASN A 67 7.21 -14.71 8.72
C ASN A 67 7.48 -14.18 7.30
N ALA A 68 6.68 -13.21 6.83
CA ALA A 68 6.87 -12.60 5.53
C ALA A 68 8.02 -11.58 5.50
N LEU A 69 8.50 -11.09 6.64
CA LEU A 69 9.54 -10.04 6.69
C LEU A 69 10.77 -10.34 5.81
N PRO A 70 11.36 -11.55 5.81
CA PRO A 70 12.51 -11.83 4.97
C PRO A 70 12.23 -11.71 3.47
N VAL A 71 11.06 -12.16 3.00
CA VAL A 71 10.71 -12.06 1.57
C VAL A 71 10.37 -10.63 1.19
N LEU A 72 9.69 -9.87 2.05
CA LEU A 72 9.39 -8.46 1.86
C LEU A 72 10.68 -7.62 1.76
N SER A 73 11.65 -7.85 2.66
CA SER A 73 12.94 -7.16 2.60
C SER A 73 13.71 -7.49 1.32
N ARG A 74 13.72 -8.76 0.88
CA ARG A 74 14.33 -9.13 -0.40
C ARG A 74 13.65 -8.45 -1.59
N ARG A 75 12.33 -8.28 -1.55
CA ARG A 75 11.58 -7.57 -2.60
C ARG A 75 11.92 -6.10 -2.62
N LEU A 76 11.92 -5.42 -1.47
CA LEU A 76 12.35 -4.03 -1.34
C LEU A 76 13.72 -3.79 -1.98
N MET A 77 14.71 -4.65 -1.69
CA MET A 77 16.07 -4.52 -2.21
C MET A 77 16.20 -4.71 -3.73
N LYS A 78 15.21 -5.33 -4.38
CA LYS A 78 15.19 -5.55 -5.84
C LYS A 78 14.46 -4.45 -6.60
N LYS A 79 13.84 -3.48 -5.92
CA LYS A 79 13.10 -2.42 -6.58
C LYS A 79 14.03 -1.29 -7.01
N ASP A 80 13.85 -0.86 -8.25
CA ASP A 80 14.58 0.28 -8.82
C ASP A 80 13.77 1.58 -8.69
N SER A 81 12.43 1.48 -8.75
CA SER A 81 11.54 2.63 -8.63
C SER A 81 11.50 3.17 -7.20
N HIS A 82 11.68 4.49 -7.07
CA HIS A 82 11.51 5.22 -5.81
C HIS A 82 10.11 5.01 -5.21
N PHE A 83 9.06 5.02 -6.05
CA PHE A 83 7.69 4.76 -5.60
C PHE A 83 7.54 3.36 -5.03
N GLU A 84 8.05 2.35 -5.74
CA GLU A 84 7.95 0.97 -5.26
C GLU A 84 8.72 0.79 -3.96
N LYS A 85 9.95 1.31 -3.85
CA LYS A 85 10.72 1.21 -2.61
C LYS A 85 9.98 1.80 -1.40
N ILE A 86 9.33 2.95 -1.57
CA ILE A 86 8.52 3.56 -0.51
C ILE A 86 7.36 2.62 -0.13
N THR A 87 6.62 2.12 -1.11
CA THR A 87 5.49 1.20 -0.86
C THR A 87 5.94 -0.08 -0.14
N TRP A 88 7.03 -0.73 -0.60
CA TRP A 88 7.54 -1.93 0.05
C TRP A 88 8.11 -1.65 1.45
N ALA A 89 8.77 -0.51 1.66
CA ALA A 89 9.22 -0.09 2.99
C ALA A 89 8.04 0.14 3.93
N ALA A 90 6.93 0.71 3.44
CA ALA A 90 5.72 0.92 4.23
C ALA A 90 5.08 -0.40 4.67
N LEU A 91 5.02 -1.41 3.79
CA LEU A 91 4.55 -2.75 4.16
C LEU A 91 5.37 -3.38 5.29
N ILE A 92 6.70 -3.25 5.23
CA ILE A 92 7.60 -3.76 6.28
C ILE A 92 7.40 -2.96 7.58
N ASN A 93 7.27 -1.64 7.48
CA ASN A 93 7.01 -0.76 8.62
C ASN A 93 5.71 -1.13 9.35
N ASP A 94 4.64 -1.44 8.61
CA ASP A 94 3.35 -1.85 9.17
C ASP A 94 3.48 -3.14 9.99
N LEU A 95 4.18 -4.15 9.48
CA LEU A 95 4.43 -5.40 10.21
C LEU A 95 5.32 -5.19 11.44
N LYS A 96 6.33 -4.33 11.34
CA LYS A 96 7.27 -4.05 12.43
C LYS A 96 6.73 -3.02 13.43
N LYS A 97 5.57 -2.41 13.15
CA LYS A 97 4.91 -1.37 13.97
C LYS A 97 5.81 -0.17 14.23
N GLY A 98 6.49 0.29 13.17
CA GLY A 98 7.49 1.35 13.24
C GLY A 98 8.91 0.80 13.13
N ASP A 99 9.55 1.07 12.00
CA ASP A 99 10.95 0.70 11.75
C ASP A 99 11.74 1.91 11.26
N SER A 100 12.75 2.31 12.02
CA SER A 100 13.58 3.49 11.72
C SER A 100 14.37 3.36 10.42
N GLU A 101 14.77 2.14 10.04
CA GLU A 101 15.49 1.92 8.78
C GLU A 101 14.52 2.01 7.60
N MET A 102 13.30 1.47 7.72
CA MET A 102 12.27 1.62 6.68
C MET A 102 11.85 3.07 6.52
N GLU A 103 11.70 3.80 7.62
CA GLU A 103 11.42 5.24 7.61
C GLU A 103 12.54 6.04 6.93
N LYS A 104 13.80 5.68 7.21
CA LYS A 104 14.96 6.26 6.55
C LYS A 104 14.95 6.02 5.04
N ILE A 105 14.76 4.77 4.61
CA ILE A 105 14.68 4.42 3.19
C ILE A 105 13.54 5.19 2.53
N ALA A 106 12.34 5.21 3.12
CA ALA A 106 11.19 5.90 2.58
C ALA A 106 11.44 7.42 2.43
N PHE A 107 12.05 8.05 3.44
CA PHE A 107 12.41 9.46 3.38
C PHE A 107 13.45 9.75 2.28
N GLU A 108 14.51 8.96 2.19
CA GLU A 108 15.58 9.15 1.19
C GLU A 108 15.07 8.96 -0.24
N GLU A 109 14.18 8.00 -0.47
CA GLU A 109 13.55 7.80 -1.78
C GLU A 109 12.50 8.88 -2.07
N PHE A 110 11.77 9.37 -1.07
CA PHE A 110 10.82 10.47 -1.22
C PHE A 110 11.52 11.79 -1.60
N GLU A 111 12.72 12.05 -1.09
CA GLU A 111 13.49 13.23 -1.49
C GLU A 111 13.86 13.23 -2.99
N LYS A 112 13.95 12.03 -3.59
CA LYS A 112 14.26 11.83 -5.01
C LYS A 112 13.01 11.79 -5.90
N LEU A 113 11.80 11.80 -5.32
CA LEU A 113 10.57 11.68 -6.07
C LEU A 113 10.24 12.94 -6.88
N GLU A 114 9.92 12.72 -8.15
CA GLU A 114 9.31 13.70 -9.03
C GLU A 114 7.92 13.22 -9.47
N PHE A 115 6.91 14.06 -9.28
CA PHE A 115 5.55 13.79 -9.74
C PHE A 115 5.41 14.18 -11.21
N ILE A 116 5.18 13.18 -12.06
CA ILE A 116 4.96 13.34 -13.51
C ILE A 116 3.47 13.22 -13.84
N TYR A 117 2.72 12.45 -13.04
CA TYR A 117 1.28 12.23 -13.20
C TYR A 117 0.53 12.51 -11.89
N ALA A 118 -0.69 13.04 -12.01
CA ALA A 118 -1.52 13.37 -10.86
C ALA A 118 -1.84 12.13 -9.98
N VAL A 119 -2.06 10.96 -10.62
CA VAL A 119 -2.38 9.70 -9.94
C VAL A 119 -1.30 9.23 -8.96
N GLN A 120 -0.05 9.65 -9.15
CA GLN A 120 1.06 9.29 -8.27
C GLN A 120 0.94 9.86 -6.85
N GLY A 121 0.03 10.83 -6.62
CA GLY A 121 -0.21 11.40 -5.29
C GLY A 121 -0.66 10.38 -4.23
N CYS A 122 -1.16 9.21 -4.64
CA CYS A 122 -1.55 8.16 -3.70
C CYS A 122 -0.39 7.64 -2.83
N ILE A 123 0.87 7.87 -3.24
CA ILE A 123 2.07 7.50 -2.47
C ILE A 123 2.09 8.13 -1.07
N PHE A 124 1.41 9.26 -0.87
CA PHE A 124 1.31 9.90 0.43
C PHE A 124 0.59 9.02 1.47
N MET A 125 -0.29 8.11 1.03
CA MET A 125 -0.95 7.14 1.91
C MET A 125 0.03 6.11 2.47
N ASP A 126 1.11 5.80 1.75
CA ASP A 126 2.19 4.94 2.26
C ASP A 126 3.14 5.74 3.17
N LEU A 127 3.49 6.96 2.76
CA LEU A 127 4.43 7.81 3.50
C LEU A 127 3.92 8.23 4.88
N ILE A 128 2.61 8.44 5.04
CA ILE A 128 2.05 8.85 6.33
C ILE A 128 2.13 7.76 7.41
N LYS A 129 2.23 6.48 7.01
CA LYS A 129 2.30 5.32 7.92
C LYS A 129 3.55 5.30 8.80
N PHE A 130 4.58 6.04 8.41
CA PHE A 130 5.83 6.12 9.17
C PHE A 130 5.76 7.05 10.38
N ASP A 131 4.68 7.85 10.53
CA ASP A 131 4.51 8.84 11.60
C ASP A 131 5.76 9.73 11.81
N SER A 132 6.36 10.15 10.69
CA SER A 132 7.65 10.82 10.67
C SER A 132 7.49 12.32 10.45
N PRO A 133 7.90 13.18 11.40
CA PRO A 133 7.77 14.63 11.26
C PRO A 133 8.48 15.19 10.02
N ARG A 134 9.60 14.59 9.61
CA ARG A 134 10.34 15.04 8.41
C ARG A 134 9.64 14.62 7.11
N ILE A 135 9.01 13.45 7.09
CA ILE A 135 8.18 13.03 5.96
C ILE A 135 6.96 13.95 5.86
N ASN A 136 6.27 14.21 6.97
CA ASN A 136 5.10 15.09 7.01
C ASN A 136 5.43 16.50 6.50
N LYS A 137 6.52 17.09 6.98
CA LYS A 137 7.03 18.39 6.51
C LYS A 137 7.36 18.39 5.02
N ARG A 138 7.78 17.25 4.46
CA ARG A 138 8.04 17.13 3.03
C ARG A 138 6.73 17.03 2.23
N ILE A 139 5.73 16.28 2.71
CA ILE A 139 4.38 16.20 2.13
C ILE A 139 3.73 17.59 2.10
N GLU A 140 3.92 18.42 3.13
CA GLU A 140 3.37 19.78 3.18
C GLU A 140 3.74 20.64 1.97
N LYS A 141 4.91 20.43 1.37
CA LYS A 141 5.33 21.16 0.16
C LYS A 141 4.43 20.89 -1.06
N PHE A 142 3.58 19.87 -0.99
CA PHE A 142 2.71 19.43 -2.07
C PHE A 142 1.23 19.80 -1.86
N VAL A 143 0.85 20.48 -0.77
CA VAL A 143 -0.56 20.84 -0.52
C VAL A 143 -1.13 21.77 -1.58
N ASP A 144 -0.31 22.57 -2.25
CA ASP A 144 -0.72 23.44 -3.36
C ASP A 144 -0.05 23.05 -4.68
N HIS A 145 0.21 21.75 -4.86
CA HIS A 145 0.87 21.23 -6.06
C HIS A 145 0.01 21.46 -7.32
N LYS A 146 0.68 21.70 -8.47
CA LYS A 146 0.03 21.95 -9.78
C LYS A 146 -0.88 20.81 -10.28
N TYR A 147 -0.74 19.62 -9.72
CA TYR A 147 -1.56 18.46 -10.05
C TYR A 147 -2.57 18.25 -8.93
N ASP A 148 -3.85 18.39 -9.25
CA ASP A 148 -4.93 18.39 -8.25
C ASP A 148 -4.93 17.13 -7.39
N LEU A 149 -4.77 15.94 -7.96
CA LEU A 149 -4.73 14.71 -7.17
C LEU A 149 -3.51 14.62 -6.26
N VAL A 150 -2.37 15.23 -6.61
CA VAL A 150 -1.21 15.31 -5.69
C VAL A 150 -1.56 16.23 -4.53
N ALA A 151 -2.13 17.41 -4.81
CA ALA A 151 -2.55 18.36 -3.79
C ALA A 151 -3.63 17.79 -2.86
N ILE A 152 -4.65 17.13 -3.42
CA ILE A 152 -5.75 16.50 -2.67
C ILE A 152 -5.22 15.42 -1.75
N HIS A 153 -4.39 14.50 -2.23
CA HIS A 153 -3.84 13.44 -1.38
C HIS A 153 -2.94 14.02 -0.28
N ALA A 154 -2.10 15.02 -0.57
CA ALA A 154 -1.28 15.69 0.44
C ALA A 154 -2.14 16.34 1.53
N LYS A 155 -3.20 17.07 1.16
CA LYS A 155 -4.15 17.67 2.11
C LYS A 155 -4.86 16.61 2.94
N LYS A 156 -5.31 15.53 2.31
CA LYS A 156 -6.05 14.44 2.97
C LYS A 156 -5.19 13.78 4.05
N VAL A 157 -3.97 13.33 3.72
CA VAL A 157 -3.15 12.60 4.69
C VAL A 157 -2.65 13.46 5.85
N LEU A 158 -2.48 14.78 5.62
CA LEU A 158 -2.08 15.72 6.66
C LEU A 158 -3.27 16.31 7.44
N ASN A 159 -4.51 15.97 7.07
CA ASN A 159 -5.71 16.69 7.48
C ASN A 159 -5.53 18.22 7.43
N TYR A 160 -4.96 18.72 6.34
CA TYR A 160 -4.49 20.10 6.24
C TYR A 160 -5.64 21.09 6.43
N LYS A 161 -5.63 21.85 7.54
CA LYS A 161 -6.71 22.79 7.92
C LYS A 161 -8.09 22.13 8.05
N GLY A 162 -8.14 20.88 8.52
CA GLY A 162 -9.41 20.14 8.65
C GLY A 162 -9.94 19.62 7.32
N TYR A 163 -9.11 19.57 6.26
CA TYR A 163 -9.54 19.14 4.94
C TYR A 163 -10.18 17.76 4.97
N ALA A 164 -9.56 16.78 5.63
CA ALA A 164 -10.10 15.42 5.70
C ALA A 164 -11.43 15.37 6.47
N ASP A 165 -11.58 16.20 7.51
CA ASP A 165 -12.82 16.27 8.31
C ASP A 165 -13.99 16.92 7.54
N SER A 166 -13.65 17.85 6.64
CA SER A 166 -14.62 18.53 5.76
C SER A 166 -14.89 17.79 4.45
N TYR A 167 -14.14 16.72 4.17
CA TYR A 167 -14.21 15.98 2.92
C TYR A 167 -15.37 14.98 2.97
N ASP A 168 -16.49 15.34 2.34
CA ASP A 168 -17.62 14.44 2.18
C ASP A 168 -17.34 13.42 1.07
N GLU A 169 -17.01 12.18 1.45
CA GLU A 169 -16.80 11.09 0.48
C GLU A 169 -18.08 10.72 -0.29
N SER A 170 -19.26 11.18 0.15
CA SER A 170 -20.54 10.94 -0.54
C SER A 170 -20.78 11.84 -1.77
N GLU A 171 -20.00 12.92 -1.93
CA GLU A 171 -20.10 13.84 -3.08
C GLU A 171 -19.26 13.40 -4.29
N TYR A 172 -18.37 12.40 -4.16
CA TYR A 172 -17.59 11.91 -5.28
C TYR A 172 -18.38 10.91 -6.13
N LYS A 173 -18.99 11.42 -7.20
CA LYS A 173 -19.06 10.66 -8.45
C LYS A 173 -17.68 10.08 -8.73
N LYS A 174 -17.63 8.77 -8.97
CA LYS A 174 -16.39 8.05 -9.28
C LYS A 174 -15.55 8.88 -10.25
N TRP A 175 -14.26 9.06 -10.00
CA TRP A 175 -13.40 10.00 -10.75
C TRP A 175 -13.37 9.77 -12.28
N TRP A 176 -13.79 8.59 -12.75
CA TRP A 176 -14.00 8.26 -14.17
C TRP A 176 -15.32 8.77 -14.77
N GLU A 177 -16.28 9.24 -13.98
CA GLU A 177 -17.51 9.89 -14.44
C GLU A 177 -17.29 11.35 -14.90
N ILE A 178 -16.12 11.91 -14.58
CA ILE A 178 -15.66 13.24 -15.03
C ILE A 178 -15.14 13.20 -16.48
N TRP A 179 -14.91 12.00 -17.04
CA TRP A 179 -14.38 11.77 -18.39
C TRP A 179 -15.41 11.20 -19.38
N LYS A 180 -16.70 11.54 -19.23
CA LYS A 180 -17.74 11.35 -20.26
C LYS A 180 -18.00 12.67 -20.99
#